data_AF-A0A2G8IUY1-F1
#
_entry.id   AF-A0A2G8IUY1-F1
#
_cell.length_a   1.000
_cell.length_b   1.000
_cell.length_c   1.000
_cell.angle_alpha   90.00
_cell.angle_beta   90.00
_cell.angle_gamma   90.00
#
_symmetry.space_group_name_H-M   'P 1'
#
loop_
_entity.id
_entity.type
_entity.pdbx_description
1 polymer ?
#
loop_
_entity_poly.entity_id
_entity_poly.type
_entity_poly.pdbx_seq_one_letter_code
_entity_poly.pdbx_strand_id
1 'polypeptide(L)' 'MFPLIEFCVSNLAQGSQEAKEKLEKDPNLDVMEYGCLSYCGKCMDSPFALVNGEFVSGENAEQLVERIYAFMEENEMF' A
#
# COMPACT_ATOMS: atom_id res chain seq x y z
N MET A 1 3.80 16.68 -5.95
CA MET A 1 4.26 15.38 -6.45
C MET A 1 3.35 14.37 -5.82
N PHE A 2 2.70 13.49 -6.57
CA PHE A 2 1.73 12.57 -5.97
C PHE A 2 2.46 11.48 -5.17
N PRO A 3 1.93 11.05 -4.01
CA PRO A 3 2.49 9.92 -3.28
C PRO A 3 2.46 8.67 -4.16
N LEU A 4 3.60 8.01 -4.33
CA LEU A 4 3.70 6.73 -5.01
C LEU A 4 3.41 5.61 -4.01
N ILE A 5 2.45 4.75 -4.32
CA ILE A 5 2.06 3.60 -3.51
C ILE A 5 2.34 2.35 -4.31
N GLU A 6 3.23 1.50 -3.80
CA GLU A 6 3.68 0.29 -4.47
C GLU A 6 3.11 -0.94 -3.75
N PHE A 7 2.34 -1.74 -4.47
CA PHE A 7 1.78 -3.00 -3.98
C PHE A 7 2.54 -4.20 -4.52
N CYS A 8 2.77 -5.20 -3.68
CA CYS A 8 3.26 -6.50 -4.14
C CYS A 8 2.08 -7.37 -4.59
N VAL A 9 2.13 -7.94 -5.80
CA VAL A 9 1.06 -8.85 -6.29
C VAL A 9 0.84 -10.08 -5.40
N SER A 10 1.88 -10.60 -4.75
CA SER A 10 1.74 -11.69 -3.78
C SER A 10 0.97 -11.28 -2.52
N ASN A 11 1.01 -9.99 -2.18
CA ASN A 11 0.27 -9.40 -1.07
C ASN A 11 -1.19 -9.05 -1.47
N LEU A 12 -1.42 -8.64 -2.72
CA LEU A 12 -2.78 -8.45 -3.27
C LEU A 12 -3.59 -9.74 -3.20
N ALA A 13 -2.98 -10.88 -3.54
CA ALA A 13 -3.61 -12.20 -3.49
C ALA A 13 -4.07 -12.63 -2.08
N GLN A 14 -3.59 -11.98 -1.02
CA GLN A 14 -3.93 -12.31 0.38
C GLN A 14 -4.95 -11.37 1.01
N GLY A 15 -5.45 -10.37 0.28
CA GLY A 15 -6.50 -9.48 0.78
C GLY A 15 -6.18 -8.00 0.69
N SER A 16 -5.00 -7.62 0.19
CA SER A 16 -4.67 -6.19 -0.05
C SER A 16 -5.32 -5.62 -1.30
N GLN A 17 -6.03 -6.45 -2.08
CA GLN A 17 -6.73 -6.03 -3.29
C GLN A 17 -7.74 -4.91 -3.03
N GLU A 18 -8.54 -5.03 -1.97
CA GLU A 18 -9.52 -4.00 -1.60
C GLU A 18 -8.85 -2.67 -1.23
N ALA A 19 -7.66 -2.70 -0.62
CA ALA A 19 -6.90 -1.50 -0.30
C ALA A 19 -6.44 -0.79 -1.57
N LYS A 20 -5.89 -1.55 -2.53
CA LYS A 20 -5.48 -1.04 -3.84
C LYS A 20 -6.66 -0.39 -4.56
N GLU A 21 -7.80 -1.08 -4.65
CA GLU A 21 -9.00 -0.54 -5.31
C GLU A 21 -9.54 0.73 -4.66
N LYS A 22 -9.42 0.87 -3.33
CA LYS A 22 -9.78 2.12 -2.63
C LYS A 22 -8.82 3.25 -3.01
N LEU A 23 -7.51 3.00 -3.02
CA LEU A 23 -6.49 4.01 -3.32
C LEU A 23 -6.45 4.38 -4.81
N GLU A 24 -6.72 3.44 -5.72
CA GLU A 24 -6.81 3.70 -7.17
C GLU A 24 -7.98 4.63 -7.54
N LYS A 25 -8.98 4.77 -6.66
CA LYS A 25 -10.08 5.73 -6.87
C LYS A 25 -9.66 7.17 -6.63
N ASP A 26 -8.56 7.39 -5.91
CA ASP A 26 -8.08 8.71 -5.58
C ASP A 26 -7.09 9.20 -6.65
N PRO A 27 -7.47 10.21 -7.47
CA PRO A 27 -6.63 10.71 -8.56
C PRO A 27 -5.38 11.47 -8.09
N ASN A 28 -5.24 11.67 -6.77
CA ASN A 28 -4.09 12.30 -6.14
C ASN A 28 -3.02 11.29 -5.69
N LEU A 29 -3.22 9.99 -5.92
CA LEU A 29 -2.31 8.93 -5.54
C LEU A 29 -1.81 8.21 -6.80
N ASP A 30 -0.53 7.86 -6.82
CA ASP A 30 0.06 7.07 -7.89
C ASP A 30 0.17 5.63 -7.40
N VAL A 31 -0.78 4.78 -7.77
CA VAL A 31 -0.84 3.39 -7.29
C VAL A 31 -0.25 2.46 -8.34
N MET A 32 0.86 1.81 -8.00
CA MET A 32 1.62 0.92 -8.88
C MET A 32 1.69 -0.48 -8.28
N GLU A 33 1.60 -1.50 -9.13
CA GLU A 33 1.80 -2.90 -8.71
C GLU A 33 3.14 -3.43 -9.19
N TYR A 34 3.87 -4.07 -8.28
CA TYR A 34 5.15 -4.71 -8.55
C TYR A 34 5.02 -6.23 -8.39
N GLY A 35 5.54 -6.95 -9.38
CA GLY A 35 5.44 -8.41 -9.48
C GLY A 35 6.11 -9.18 -8.34
N CYS A 36 7.33 -8.82 -7.96
CA CYS A 36 8.00 -9.45 -6.82
C CYS A 36 9.00 -8.44 -6.25
N LEU A 37 8.67 -7.86 -5.10
CA LEU A 37 9.60 -7.00 -4.36
C LEU A 37 10.66 -7.81 -3.59
N SER A 38 10.77 -9.13 -3.81
CA SER A 38 11.63 -10.06 -3.06
C SER A 38 11.35 -10.13 -1.53
N TYR A 39 10.23 -9.57 -1.07
CA TYR A 39 9.74 -9.64 0.32
C TYR A 39 8.77 -10.81 0.57
N CYS A 40 8.91 -11.91 -0.19
CA CYS A 40 8.01 -13.07 -0.18
C CYS A 40 7.82 -13.69 1.22
N GLY A 41 8.79 -13.52 2.13
CA GLY A 41 8.72 -14.03 3.52
C GLY A 41 7.79 -13.24 4.45
N LYS A 42 7.44 -11.98 4.13
CA LYS A 42 6.52 -11.14 4.93
C LYS A 42 5.13 -10.98 4.30
N CYS A 43 4.95 -11.44 3.07
CA CYS A 43 3.64 -11.39 2.41
C CYS A 43 2.59 -12.21 3.16
N MET A 44 2.97 -13.29 3.85
CA MET A 44 2.03 -14.28 4.41
C MET A 44 1.34 -13.89 5.73
N ASP A 45 1.73 -12.76 6.33
CA ASP A 45 1.32 -12.44 7.70
C ASP A 45 0.28 -11.31 7.77
N SER A 46 0.40 -10.27 6.93
CA SER A 46 -0.49 -9.10 6.95
C SER A 46 -0.40 -8.25 5.67
N PRO A 47 -1.49 -7.55 5.29
CA PRO A 47 -1.50 -6.66 4.13
C PRO A 47 -0.54 -5.46 4.28
N PHE A 48 0.29 -5.20 3.25
CA PHE A 48 1.26 -4.09 3.24
C PHE A 48 1.40 -3.36 1.87
N ALA A 49 1.88 -2.12 1.92
CA ALA A 49 2.26 -1.32 0.75
C ALA A 49 3.55 -0.55 1.04
N LEU A 50 4.26 -0.12 -0.02
CA LEU A 50 5.33 0.87 0.12
C LEU A 50 4.80 2.23 -0.30
N VAL A 51 4.96 3.25 0.53
CA VAL A 51 4.58 4.63 0.23
C VAL A 51 5.86 5.43 0.02
N ASN A 52 6.20 5.78 -1.22
CA ASN A 52 7.49 6.35 -1.62
C ASN A 52 8.70 5.56 -1.08
N GLY A 53 8.63 4.23 -1.13
CA GLY A 53 9.66 3.34 -0.61
C GLY A 53 9.60 3.06 0.89
N GLU A 54 8.72 3.71 1.65
CA GLU A 54 8.53 3.47 3.08
C GLU A 54 7.49 2.38 3.33
N PHE A 55 7.80 1.42 4.21
CA PHE A 55 6.94 0.27 4.45
C PHE A 55 5.78 0.60 5.39
N VAL A 56 4.56 0.40 4.89
CA VAL A 56 3.32 0.57 5.66
C VAL A 56 2.53 -0.73 5.63
N SER A 57 2.13 -1.24 6.79
CA SER A 57 1.33 -2.46 6.92
C SER A 57 0.10 -2.24 7.81
N GLY A 58 -0.98 -2.97 7.55
CA GLY A 58 -2.17 -2.99 8.38
C GLY A 58 -2.60 -4.42 8.69
N GLU A 59 -3.50 -4.58 9.65
CA GLU A 59 -4.12 -5.87 9.99
C GLU A 59 -5.08 -6.34 8.89
N ASN A 60 -5.78 -5.40 8.26
CA ASN A 60 -6.75 -5.62 7.18
C ASN A 60 -6.59 -4.55 6.08
N ALA A 61 -7.22 -4.76 4.92
CA ALA A 61 -7.20 -3.81 3.80
C ALA A 61 -7.64 -2.39 4.19
N GLU A 62 -8.68 -2.26 5.01
CA GLU A 62 -9.17 -0.95 5.44
C GLU A 62 -8.16 -0.22 6.33
N GLN A 63 -7.60 -0.94 7.30
CA GLN A 63 -6.59 -0.37 8.20
C GLN A 63 -5.29 -0.03 7.44
N LEU A 64 -4.94 -0.79 6.42
CA LEU A 64 -3.80 -0.47 5.55
C LEU A 64 -4.03 0.88 4.85
N VAL A 65 -5.22 1.12 4.30
CA VAL A 65 -5.59 2.38 3.67
C VAL A 65 -5.51 3.54 4.67
N GLU A 66 -6.12 3.39 5.86
CA GLU A 66 -6.07 4.41 6.91
C GLU A 66 -4.63 4.74 7.31
N ARG A 67 -3.78 3.72 7.46
CA ARG A 67 -2.37 3.92 7.79
C ARG A 67 -1.59 4.60 6.68
N ILE A 68 -1.88 4.29 5.42
CA ILE A 68 -1.25 4.97 4.27
C ILE A 68 -1.64 6.46 4.29
N TYR A 69 -2.92 6.77 4.48
CA TYR A 69 -3.38 8.17 4.59
C TYR A 69 -2.73 8.91 5.76
N ALA A 70 -2.71 8.30 6.94
CA ALA A 70 -2.04 8.86 8.11
C ALA A 70 -0.54 9.10 7.85
N PHE A 71 0.15 8.11 7.27
CA PHE A 71 1.56 8.22 6.94
C PHE A 71 1.84 9.38 5.96
N MET A 72 0.99 9.54 4.94
CA MET A 72 1.12 10.64 3.98
C MET A 72 0.86 12.00 4.63
N GLU A 73 -0.10 12.11 5.55
CA GLU A 73 -0.38 13.33 6.31
C GLU A 73 0.77 13.68 7.25
N GLU A 74 1.31 12.69 7.98
CA GLU A 74 2.44 12.87 8.91
C GLU A 74 3.74 13.29 8.22
N ASN A 75 3.96 12.86 6.98
CA ASN A 75 5.16 13.16 6.20
C ASN A 75 5.00 14.38 5.26
N GLU A 76 3.90 15.15 5.40
CA GLU A 76 3.61 16.33 4.56
C GLU A 76 3.67 16.01 3.05
N MET A 77 3.17 14.84 2.65
CA MET A 77 3.22 14.34 1.27
C MET A 77 2.02 14.78 0.41
N PHE A 78 1.16 15.65 0.97
CA PHE A 78 -0.04 16.23 0.35
C PHE A 78 0.14 17.71 0.02
#